data_AF-A0A950VZD2-F1
#
_entry.id   AF-A0A950VZD2-F1
#
_cell.length_a   1.000
_cell.length_b   1.000
_cell.length_c   1.000
_cell.angle_alpha   90.00
_cell.angle_beta   90.00
_cell.angle_gamma   90.00
#
_symmetry.space_group_name_H-M   'P 1'
#
loop_
_entity.id
_entity.type
_entity.pdbx_description
1 polymer ?
#
loop_
_entity_poly.entity_id
_entity_poly.type
_entity_poly.pdbx_seq_one_letter_code
_entity_poly.pdbx_strand_id
1 'polypeptide(L)'
;MLGYKPDSGDLIAFRIHGATPSFIRDIRALGYQPDAGDLVAFRIHGVTPEFIKGMKELGVRDLDSDNLVALRIHGASVSYVRDLRDLGYPNLSADDLVAMRIHGVSPSYIRDLQNAGYARIPVEKLVEMKIHGIDAEFVKRTK
;
A
#
# COMPACT_ATOMS: atom_id res chain seq x y z
N MET A 1 -4.24 -23.38 16.31
CA MET A 1 -3.30 -24.28 15.58
C MET A 1 -2.89 -23.56 14.30
N LEU A 2 -1.62 -23.59 13.90
CA LEU A 2 -1.04 -22.71 12.86
C LEU A 2 -1.55 -22.93 11.42
N GLY A 3 -2.46 -23.87 11.16
CA GLY A 3 -2.96 -24.19 9.80
C GLY A 3 -1.93 -24.81 8.85
N TYR A 4 -0.65 -24.74 9.23
CA TYR A 4 0.53 -25.36 8.63
C TYR A 4 1.46 -25.77 9.78
N LYS A 5 2.31 -26.78 9.57
CA LYS A 5 3.28 -27.25 10.56
C LYS A 5 4.65 -26.66 10.19
N PRO A 6 5.16 -25.64 10.93
CA PRO A 6 6.47 -25.07 10.65
C PRO A 6 7.57 -26.12 10.82
N ASP A 7 8.56 -26.09 9.93
CA ASP A 7 9.79 -26.86 10.08
C ASP A 7 10.78 -26.17 11.01
N SER A 8 11.97 -26.76 11.21
CA SER A 8 12.98 -26.16 12.08
C SER A 8 13.52 -24.82 11.57
N GLY A 9 13.60 -24.63 10.25
CA GLY A 9 14.03 -23.38 9.62
C GLY A 9 13.00 -22.27 9.86
N ASP A 10 11.72 -22.58 9.68
CA ASP A 10 10.61 -21.66 9.95
C ASP A 10 10.63 -21.16 11.39
N LEU A 11 10.84 -22.07 12.36
CA LEU A 11 10.90 -21.70 13.79
C LEU A 11 12.06 -20.74 14.10
N ILE A 12 13.22 -20.95 13.47
CA ILE A 12 14.38 -20.07 13.60
C ILE A 12 14.06 -18.70 13.00
N ALA A 13 13.53 -18.67 11.77
CA ALA A 13 13.17 -17.43 11.08
C ALA A 13 12.12 -16.63 11.85
N PHE A 14 11.09 -17.30 12.38
CA PHE A 14 10.08 -16.67 13.24
C PHE A 14 10.69 -16.06 14.49
N ARG A 15 11.69 -16.71 15.10
CA ARG A 15 12.37 -16.15 16.27
C ARG A 15 13.23 -14.94 15.92
N ILE A 16 13.94 -14.97 14.78
CA ILE A 16 14.81 -13.87 14.32
C ILE A 16 13.98 -12.63 13.96
N HIS A 17 12.94 -12.81 13.17
CA HIS A 17 12.10 -11.70 12.68
C HIS A 17 10.91 -11.39 13.60
N GLY A 18 10.75 -12.17 14.67
CA GLY A 18 9.72 -11.97 15.68
C GLY A 18 8.29 -12.28 15.21
N ALA A 19 8.08 -13.23 14.29
CA ALA A 19 6.74 -13.70 13.92
C ALA A 19 6.12 -14.51 15.08
N THR A 20 5.59 -13.82 16.08
CA THR A 20 5.09 -14.44 17.31
C THR A 20 3.77 -15.17 17.09
N PRO A 21 3.39 -16.13 17.95
CA PRO A 21 2.07 -16.74 17.90
C PRO A 21 0.91 -15.75 18.01
N SER A 22 1.06 -14.62 18.71
CA SER A 22 0.04 -13.56 18.74
C SER A 22 -0.10 -12.88 17.39
N PHE A 23 1.01 -12.45 16.78
CA PHE A 23 1.03 -11.86 15.45
C PHE A 23 0.35 -12.77 14.42
N ILE A 24 0.67 -14.07 14.41
CA ILE A 24 0.06 -15.02 13.48
C ILE A 24 -1.45 -15.15 13.70
N ARG A 25 -1.92 -15.14 14.96
CA ARG A 25 -3.35 -15.16 15.28
C ARG A 25 -4.05 -13.89 14.79
N ASP A 26 -3.45 -12.72 15.00
CA ASP A 26 -4.04 -11.43 14.62
C ASP A 26 -4.17 -11.31 13.10
N ILE A 27 -3.15 -11.72 12.35
CA ILE A 27 -3.19 -11.77 10.87
C ILE A 27 -4.29 -12.73 10.39
N ARG A 28 -4.44 -13.91 11.02
CA ARG A 28 -5.51 -14.87 10.68
C ARG A 28 -6.90 -14.35 11.03
N ALA A 29 -7.05 -13.62 12.13
CA ALA A 29 -8.32 -12.99 12.51
C ALA A 29 -8.77 -11.92 11.51
N LEU A 30 -7.83 -11.34 10.75
CA LEU A 30 -8.11 -10.44 9.64
C LEU A 30 -8.50 -11.17 8.34
N GLY A 31 -8.57 -12.50 8.34
CA GLY A 31 -9.00 -13.34 7.21
C GLY A 31 -7.87 -13.83 6.31
N TYR A 32 -6.61 -13.65 6.69
CA TYR A 32 -5.45 -14.09 5.91
C TYR A 32 -4.97 -15.48 6.30
N GLN A 33 -4.39 -16.20 5.35
CA GLN A 33 -3.75 -17.49 5.58
C GLN A 33 -2.30 -17.47 5.05
N PRO A 34 -1.43 -16.63 5.62
CA PRO A 34 -0.04 -16.53 5.16
C PRO A 34 0.71 -17.83 5.45
N ASP A 35 1.65 -18.17 4.57
CA ASP A 35 2.64 -19.21 4.84
C ASP A 35 3.78 -18.69 5.74
N ALA A 36 4.81 -19.50 5.97
CA ALA A 36 5.94 -19.09 6.81
C ALA A 36 6.76 -17.95 6.18
N GLY A 37 6.92 -17.95 4.86
CA GLY A 37 7.63 -16.92 4.12
C GLY A 37 6.92 -15.57 4.21
N ASP A 38 5.60 -15.56 3.99
CA ASP A 38 4.74 -14.39 4.15
C ASP A 38 4.84 -13.79 5.56
N LEU A 39 4.76 -14.62 6.60
CA LEU A 39 4.85 -14.17 7.99
C LEU A 39 6.19 -13.51 8.30
N VAL A 40 7.28 -14.06 7.74
CA VAL A 40 8.62 -13.47 7.87
C VAL A 40 8.70 -12.16 7.08
N ALA A 41 8.23 -12.14 5.83
CA ALA A 41 8.21 -10.95 4.97
C ALA A 41 7.41 -9.82 5.61
N PHE A 42 6.25 -10.12 6.19
CA PHE A 42 5.43 -9.15 6.90
C PHE A 42 6.21 -8.50 8.04
N ARG A 43 6.99 -9.26 8.79
CA ARG A 43 7.78 -8.71 9.90
C ARG A 43 8.97 -7.89 9.40
N ILE A 44 9.63 -8.31 8.33
CA ILE A 44 10.75 -7.57 7.71
C ILE A 44 10.28 -6.21 7.16
N HIS A 45 9.15 -6.19 6.44
CA HIS A 45 8.64 -4.98 5.79
C HIS A 45 7.65 -4.18 6.66
N GLY A 46 7.34 -4.69 7.86
CA GLY A 46 6.46 -4.04 8.81
C GLY A 46 4.98 -4.02 8.40
N VAL A 47 4.50 -5.06 7.73
CA VAL A 47 3.07 -5.33 7.57
C VAL A 47 2.52 -5.73 8.94
N THR A 48 1.77 -4.83 9.58
CA THR A 48 1.15 -5.07 10.90
C THR A 48 -0.37 -5.29 10.77
N PRO A 49 -1.02 -5.93 11.76
CA PRO A 49 -2.48 -6.04 11.79
C PRO A 49 -3.18 -4.67 11.68
N GLU A 50 -2.63 -3.63 12.31
CA GLU A 50 -3.16 -2.26 12.25
C GLU A 50 -3.05 -1.66 10.85
N PHE A 51 -1.93 -1.92 10.16
CA PHE A 51 -1.75 -1.50 8.77
C PHE A 51 -2.79 -2.16 7.86
N ILE A 52 -2.96 -3.47 7.94
CA ILE A 52 -3.94 -4.22 7.15
C ILE A 52 -5.35 -3.72 7.43
N LYS A 53 -5.72 -3.57 8.71
CA LYS A 53 -7.02 -3.04 9.11
C LYS A 53 -7.27 -1.64 8.55
N GLY A 54 -6.28 -0.74 8.66
CA GLY A 54 -6.39 0.61 8.11
C GLY A 54 -6.58 0.64 6.60
N MET A 55 -5.88 -0.23 5.85
CA MET A 55 -6.08 -0.34 4.41
C MET A 55 -7.48 -0.88 4.05
N LYS A 56 -7.96 -1.89 4.78
CA LYS A 56 -9.33 -2.43 4.61
C LYS A 56 -10.41 -1.39 4.91
N GLU A 57 -10.27 -0.62 5.99
CA GLU A 57 -11.21 0.45 6.38
C GLU A 57 -11.27 1.59 5.36
N LEU A 58 -10.16 1.84 4.65
CA LEU A 58 -10.11 2.82 3.56
C LEU A 58 -10.63 2.26 2.22
N GLY A 59 -11.04 0.99 2.17
CA GLY A 59 -11.60 0.35 0.98
C GLY A 59 -10.55 0.01 -0.09
N VAL A 60 -9.28 -0.16 0.30
CA VAL A 60 -8.24 -0.60 -0.65
C VAL A 60 -8.55 -2.02 -1.13
N ARG A 61 -8.53 -2.22 -2.44
CA ARG A 61 -8.80 -3.51 -3.08
C ARG A 61 -7.51 -4.33 -3.24
N ASP A 62 -7.67 -5.62 -3.51
CA ASP A 62 -6.59 -6.52 -3.92
C ASP A 62 -5.43 -6.62 -2.89
N LEU A 63 -5.80 -6.66 -1.60
CA LEU A 63 -4.86 -6.77 -0.48
C LEU A 63 -4.50 -8.24 -0.18
N ASP A 64 -3.80 -8.95 -1.07
CA ASP A 64 -3.15 -10.23 -0.75
C ASP A 64 -1.80 -10.04 -0.02
N SER A 65 -1.12 -11.14 0.33
CA SER A 65 0.16 -11.09 1.07
C SER A 65 1.23 -10.30 0.31
N ASP A 66 1.41 -10.58 -0.98
CA ASP A 66 2.43 -9.94 -1.82
C ASP A 66 2.15 -8.44 -1.95
N ASN A 67 0.89 -8.08 -2.17
CA ASN A 67 0.45 -6.70 -2.29
C ASN A 67 0.60 -5.91 -0.98
N LEU A 68 0.33 -6.52 0.17
CA LEU A 68 0.58 -5.89 1.47
C LEU A 68 2.06 -5.57 1.69
N VAL A 69 2.95 -6.49 1.29
CA VAL A 69 4.40 -6.29 1.33
C VAL A 69 4.82 -5.20 0.35
N ALA A 70 4.33 -5.22 -0.89
CA ALA A 70 4.64 -4.22 -1.90
C ALA A 70 4.24 -2.80 -1.46
N LEU A 71 3.04 -2.62 -0.89
CA LEU A 71 2.60 -1.35 -0.34
C LEU A 71 3.58 -0.81 0.72
N ARG A 72 4.10 -1.68 1.60
CA ARG A 72 5.10 -1.29 2.61
C ARG A 72 6.44 -0.93 1.99
N ILE A 73 6.93 -1.72 1.04
CA ILE A 73 8.19 -1.48 0.33
C ILE A 73 8.16 -0.11 -0.37
N HIS A 74 7.06 0.22 -1.04
CA HIS A 74 6.92 1.47 -1.77
C HIS A 74 6.42 2.64 -0.90
N GLY A 75 6.19 2.41 0.40
CA GLY A 75 5.82 3.45 1.36
C GLY A 75 4.40 4.00 1.19
N ALA A 76 3.46 3.19 0.67
CA ALA A 76 2.04 3.51 0.67
C ALA A 76 1.49 3.39 2.10
N SER A 77 1.43 4.51 2.84
CA SER A 77 0.91 4.54 4.21
C SER A 77 -0.62 4.66 4.25
N VAL A 78 -1.22 4.32 5.40
CA VAL A 78 -2.66 4.56 5.66
C VAL A 78 -3.00 6.05 5.54
N SER A 79 -2.11 6.96 5.95
CA SER A 79 -2.30 8.41 5.78
C SER A 79 -2.29 8.82 4.32
N TYR A 80 -1.38 8.28 3.51
CA TYR A 80 -1.31 8.53 2.08
C TYR A 80 -2.61 8.12 1.38
N VAL A 81 -3.11 6.92 1.66
CA VAL A 81 -4.38 6.44 1.08
C VAL A 81 -5.57 7.29 1.53
N ARG A 82 -5.61 7.71 2.80
CA ARG A 82 -6.64 8.62 3.30
C ARG A 82 -6.63 9.95 2.56
N ASP A 83 -5.46 10.56 2.37
CA ASP A 83 -5.32 11.81 1.64
C ASP A 83 -5.79 11.66 0.17
N LEU A 84 -5.48 10.55 -0.49
CA LEU A 84 -5.95 10.28 -1.85
C LEU A 84 -7.48 10.15 -1.91
N ARG A 85 -8.08 9.42 -0.98
CA ARG A 85 -9.52 9.28 -0.87
C ARG A 85 -10.20 10.64 -0.68
N ASP A 86 -9.65 11.48 0.21
CA ASP A 86 -10.18 12.82 0.50
C ASP A 86 -10.00 13.77 -0.71
N LEU A 87 -9.04 13.50 -1.59
CA LEU A 87 -8.86 14.18 -2.89
C LEU A 87 -9.76 13.65 -4.02
N GLY A 88 -10.63 12.68 -3.71
CA GLY A 88 -11.61 12.14 -4.66
C GLY A 88 -11.18 10.85 -5.36
N TYR A 89 -10.19 10.11 -4.82
CA TYR A 89 -9.73 8.82 -5.35
C TYR A 89 -10.07 7.67 -4.39
N PRO A 90 -11.36 7.28 -4.26
CA PRO A 90 -11.75 6.14 -3.44
C PRO A 90 -11.45 4.80 -4.13
N ASN A 91 -11.48 3.71 -3.37
CA ASN A 91 -11.47 2.31 -3.88
C ASN A 91 -10.27 1.93 -4.77
N LEU A 92 -9.10 2.51 -4.49
CA LEU A 92 -7.85 2.17 -5.18
C LEU A 92 -7.44 0.73 -4.90
N SER A 93 -6.88 0.03 -5.90
CA SER A 93 -6.20 -1.25 -5.67
C SER A 93 -4.83 -1.05 -5.04
N ALA A 94 -4.26 -2.13 -4.50
CA ALA A 94 -2.87 -2.12 -4.05
C ALA A 94 -1.90 -1.75 -5.18
N ASP A 95 -2.12 -2.27 -6.39
CA ASP A 95 -1.31 -1.98 -7.58
C ASP A 95 -1.37 -0.50 -7.97
N ASP A 96 -2.55 0.13 -7.92
CA ASP A 96 -2.70 1.58 -8.18
C ASP A 96 -1.81 2.39 -7.23
N LEU A 97 -1.89 2.07 -5.93
CA LEU A 97 -1.13 2.75 -4.89
C LEU A 97 0.37 2.53 -5.05
N VAL A 98 0.80 1.32 -5.40
CA VAL A 98 2.20 0.99 -5.68
C VAL A 98 2.70 1.78 -6.89
N ALA A 99 1.95 1.79 -8.01
CA ALA A 99 2.31 2.52 -9.22
C ALA A 99 2.43 4.03 -8.95
N MET A 100 1.45 4.61 -8.24
CA MET A 100 1.48 6.02 -7.84
C MET A 100 2.71 6.34 -6.98
N ARG A 101 3.08 5.46 -6.04
CA ARG A 101 4.27 5.64 -5.19
C ARG A 101 5.57 5.52 -5.98
N ILE A 102 5.69 4.54 -6.88
CA ILE A 102 6.86 4.35 -7.75
C ILE A 102 7.11 5.59 -8.61
N HIS A 103 6.04 6.17 -9.17
CA HIS A 103 6.14 7.31 -10.08
C HIS A 103 6.02 8.68 -9.38
N GLY A 104 5.99 8.72 -8.05
CA GLY A 104 6.01 9.97 -7.29
C GLY A 104 4.72 10.79 -7.37
N VAL A 105 3.56 10.16 -7.58
CA VAL A 105 2.25 10.79 -7.48
C VAL A 105 1.91 11.03 -6.00
N SER A 106 2.05 12.28 -5.55
CA SER A 106 1.75 12.71 -4.18
C SER A 106 0.38 13.39 -4.07
N PRO A 107 -0.22 13.45 -2.86
CA PRO A 107 -1.41 14.27 -2.62
C PRO A 107 -1.20 15.76 -2.96
N SER A 108 0.00 16.31 -2.72
CA SER A 108 0.32 17.69 -3.10
C SER A 108 0.28 17.91 -4.60
N TYR A 109 0.85 17.00 -5.38
CA TYR A 109 0.81 17.05 -6.84
C TYR A 109 -0.62 17.08 -7.38
N ILE A 110 -1.48 16.21 -6.84
CA ILE A 110 -2.90 16.17 -7.22
C ILE A 110 -3.60 17.49 -6.87
N ARG A 111 -3.36 18.06 -5.68
CA ARG A 111 -3.92 19.37 -5.29
C ARG A 111 -3.46 20.48 -6.23
N ASP A 112 -2.19 20.50 -6.62
CA ASP A 112 -1.67 21.52 -7.51
C ASP A 112 -2.32 21.46 -8.90
N LEU A 113 -2.57 20.26 -9.43
CA LEU A 113 -3.34 20.06 -10.66
C LEU A 113 -4.80 20.50 -10.52
N GLN A 114 -5.46 20.14 -9.41
CA GLN A 114 -6.83 20.59 -9.11
C GLN A 114 -6.93 22.12 -9.05
N ASN A 115 -5.97 22.79 -8.39
CA ASN A 115 -5.88 24.25 -8.32
C ASN A 115 -5.60 24.88 -9.69
N ALA A 116 -4.90 24.19 -10.57
CA ALA A 116 -4.71 24.59 -11.96
C ALA A 116 -5.95 24.30 -12.84
N GLY A 117 -7.05 23.80 -12.28
CA GLY A 117 -8.30 23.51 -13.00
C GLY A 117 -8.40 22.12 -13.60
N TYR A 118 -7.46 21.22 -13.29
CA TYR A 118 -7.48 19.83 -13.75
C TYR A 118 -7.91 18.91 -12.61
N ALA A 119 -9.21 18.79 -12.42
CA ALA A 119 -9.81 17.89 -11.44
C ALA A 119 -10.18 16.54 -12.06
N ARG A 120 -10.22 15.48 -11.23
CA ARG A 120 -10.71 14.13 -11.59
C ARG A 120 -9.92 13.46 -12.72
N ILE A 121 -8.61 13.67 -12.78
CA ILE A 121 -7.74 12.95 -13.73
C ILE A 121 -7.67 11.47 -13.28
N PRO A 122 -7.92 10.48 -14.15
CA PRO A 122 -7.76 9.06 -13.80
C PRO A 122 -6.35 8.74 -13.26
N VAL A 123 -6.24 7.73 -12.38
CA VAL A 123 -4.97 7.40 -11.71
C VAL A 123 -3.87 7.06 -12.71
N GLU A 124 -4.18 6.27 -13.73
CA GLU A 124 -3.26 5.88 -14.79
C GLU A 124 -2.72 7.11 -15.51
N LYS A 125 -3.56 8.13 -15.70
CA LYS A 125 -3.16 9.39 -16.34
C LYS A 125 -2.32 10.27 -15.41
N LEU A 126 -2.57 10.28 -14.10
CA LEU A 126 -1.69 10.96 -13.13
C LEU A 126 -0.29 10.35 -13.14
N VAL A 127 -0.21 9.02 -13.20
CA VAL A 127 1.05 8.28 -13.31
C VAL A 127 1.75 8.61 -14.62
N GLU A 128 1.05 8.56 -15.75
CA GLU A 128 1.58 8.91 -17.07
C GLU A 128 2.11 10.36 -17.09
N MET A 129 1.35 11.31 -16.55
CA MET A 129 1.76 12.71 -16.45
C MET A 129 3.04 12.87 -15.62
N LYS A 130 3.17 12.14 -14.50
CA LYS A 130 4.39 12.13 -13.69
C LYS A 130 5.60 11.57 -14.44
N ILE A 131 5.41 10.46 -15.16
CA ILE A 131 6.47 9.86 -16.00
C ILE A 131 7.00 10.85 -17.03
N HIS A 132 6.11 11.66 -17.62
CA HIS A 132 6.46 12.64 -18.65
C HIS A 132 6.82 14.03 -18.08
N GLY A 133 7.00 14.17 -16.77
CA GLY A 133 7.43 15.43 -16.15
C GLY A 133 6.37 16.54 -16.21
N ILE A 134 5.09 16.19 -16.34
CA ILE A 134 4.00 17.16 -16.36
C ILE A 134 3.65 17.55 -14.92
N ASP A 135 4.05 18.76 -14.53
CA ASP A 135 3.72 19.38 -13.24
C ASP A 135 2.76 20.56 -13.38
N ALA A 136 2.34 21.10 -12.24
CA ALA A 136 1.43 22.25 -12.24
C ALA A 136 2.05 23.50 -12.86
N GLU A 137 3.38 23.63 -12.86
CA GLU A 137 4.07 24.75 -13.51
C GLU A 137 4.01 24.61 -15.04
N PHE A 138 4.27 23.43 -15.59
CA PHE A 138 4.08 23.14 -17.00
C PHE A 138 2.65 23.43 -17.45
N VAL A 139 1.68 22.98 -16.65
CA VAL A 139 0.25 23.21 -16.92
C VAL A 139 -0.11 24.71 -16.89
N LYS A 140 0.41 25.49 -15.94
CA LYS A 140 0.16 26.94 -15.88
C LYS A 140 0.74 27.69 -17.09
N ARG A 141 1.92 27.31 -17.56
CA ARG A 141 2.60 27.97 -18.70
C ARG A 141 1.95 27.69 -20.06
N THR A 142 1.13 26.65 -20.16
CA THR A 142 0.50 26.21 -21.41
C THR A 142 -0.96 26.66 -21.53
N LYS A 143 -1.46 27.40 -20.53
CA LYS A 143 -2.70 28.18 -20.63
C LYS A 143 -2.43 29.53 -21.26
#